data_AF-A0A0T6B8K8-F1
#
_entry.id   AF-A0A0T6B8K8-F1
#
_cell.length_a   1.000
_cell.length_b   1.000
_cell.length_c   1.000
_cell.angle_alpha   90.00
_cell.angle_beta   90.00
_cell.angle_gamma   90.00
#
_symmetry.space_group_name_H-M   'P 1'
#
loop_
_entity.id
_entity.type
_entity.pdbx_description
1 polymer ?
#
loop_
_entity_poly.entity_id
_entity_poly.type
_entity_poly.pdbx_seq_one_letter_code
_entity_poly.pdbx_strand_id
1 'polypeptide(L)'
;MAELYSEGNREATSLDKSRYQEMHDTFEIMKIERRKCTNKKVMLHTISRCISESSELSDEVKKKVKNVLLSAEVNSCLKLNTKHSEETLLGLSDLRIDELSYQEEEELNQVFHNYSKSIADSFMHNVPKLMQEPNSTDLFRLNMQDKVLLEARDKLKDIQETYMENLKIMYDLLQELLQLRFHDTKDLVGSKLNEYSTKSKMYDLQSKIIKEKAMVDISNEKSFSFVAYEKLLRDIIDQQKECQQQVDDLIDLKEKYKFIACKEYDEILQSYLQYKAALERKKGLYNHLQNK
;
A
#
# COMPACT_ATOMS: atom_id res chain seq x y z
N MET A 1 -3.53 38.29 10.55
CA MET A 1 -3.36 37.18 9.58
C MET A 1 -1.95 37.14 9.00
N ALA A 2 -0.93 37.56 9.77
CA ALA A 2 0.46 37.69 9.32
C ALA A 2 1.45 36.94 10.23
N GLU A 3 0.99 35.85 10.85
CA GLU A 3 1.81 34.96 11.67
C GLU A 3 1.25 33.55 11.39
N LEU A 4 1.95 32.77 10.57
CA LEU A 4 1.82 31.30 10.43
C LEU A 4 2.71 30.71 9.30
N TYR A 5 3.51 31.51 8.59
CA TYR A 5 4.37 31.03 7.49
C TYR A 5 5.89 31.16 7.71
N SER A 6 6.39 31.33 8.95
CA SER A 6 7.83 31.49 9.20
C SER A 6 8.54 30.32 9.87
N GLU A 7 7.85 29.24 10.25
CA GLU A 7 8.49 28.12 10.98
C GLU A 7 8.92 26.96 10.09
N GLY A 8 8.31 26.77 8.91
CA GLY A 8 8.66 25.65 8.00
C GLY A 8 9.97 25.80 7.22
N ASN A 9 10.63 26.96 7.24
CA ASN A 9 11.79 27.25 6.38
C ASN A 9 13.14 27.32 7.11
N ARG A 10 13.17 27.18 8.44
CA ARG A 10 14.43 27.16 9.22
C ARG A 10 14.98 25.75 9.45
N GLU A 11 14.12 24.74 9.52
CA GLU A 11 14.55 23.36 9.79
C GLU A 11 15.25 22.71 8.58
N ALA A 12 14.79 23.01 7.35
CA ALA A 12 15.34 22.45 6.11
C ALA A 12 16.82 22.83 5.88
N THR A 13 17.25 24.03 6.29
CA THR A 13 18.66 24.48 6.12
C THR A 13 19.60 23.95 7.19
N SER A 14 19.08 23.56 8.36
CA SER A 14 19.89 22.95 9.43
C SER A 14 20.18 21.47 9.14
N LEU A 15 19.21 20.76 8.56
CA LEU A 15 19.32 19.36 8.18
C LEU A 15 20.34 19.18 7.04
N ASP A 16 20.35 20.08 6.06
CA ASP A 16 21.32 20.06 4.96
C ASP A 16 22.75 20.35 5.46
N LYS A 17 22.93 21.32 6.38
CA LYS A 17 24.25 21.59 6.99
C LYS A 17 24.77 20.40 7.80
N SER A 18 23.90 19.70 8.52
CA SER A 18 24.27 18.45 9.23
C SER A 18 24.74 17.37 8.25
N ARG A 19 24.03 17.19 7.14
CA ARG A 19 24.40 16.24 6.08
C ARG A 19 25.71 16.57 5.38
N TYR A 20 25.99 17.86 5.14
CA TYR A 20 27.28 18.30 4.60
C TYR A 20 28.43 18.05 5.58
N GLN A 21 28.21 18.22 6.88
CA GLN A 21 29.20 17.94 7.91
C GLN A 21 29.48 16.43 8.01
N GLU A 22 28.44 15.59 8.01
CA GLU A 22 28.58 14.13 7.98
C GLU A 22 29.32 13.64 6.72
N MET A 23 29.05 14.25 5.56
CA MET A 23 29.77 13.96 4.31
C MET A 23 31.24 14.38 4.38
N HIS A 24 31.55 15.49 5.06
CA HIS A 24 32.92 15.94 5.25
C HIS A 24 33.70 15.03 6.20
N ASP A 25 33.07 14.65 7.32
CA ASP A 25 33.67 13.78 8.32
C ASP A 25 33.94 12.38 7.73
N THR A 26 33.01 11.84 6.94
CA THR A 26 33.20 10.57 6.23
C THR A 26 34.33 10.63 5.19
N PHE A 27 34.53 11.77 4.52
CA PHE A 27 35.62 11.97 3.58
C PHE A 27 36.99 12.03 4.27
N GLU A 28 37.09 12.70 5.42
CA GLU A 28 38.33 12.72 6.21
C GLU A 28 38.67 11.34 6.79
N ILE A 29 37.67 10.59 7.26
CA ILE A 29 37.84 9.18 7.67
C ILE A 29 38.37 8.35 6.48
N MET A 30 37.81 8.53 5.29
CA MET A 30 38.23 7.81 4.08
C MET A 30 39.68 8.15 3.69
N LYS A 31 40.13 9.40 3.83
CA LYS A 31 41.54 9.78 3.63
C LYS A 31 42.47 9.11 4.63
N ILE A 32 42.09 9.07 5.90
CA ILE A 32 42.88 8.42 6.95
C ILE A 32 43.01 6.93 6.67
N GLU A 33 41.92 6.26 6.33
CA GLU A 33 41.93 4.83 5.97
C GLU A 33 42.73 4.56 4.70
N ARG A 34 42.66 5.45 3.70
CA ARG A 34 43.50 5.35 2.49
C ARG A 34 44.99 5.42 2.84
N ARG A 35 45.40 6.37 3.69
CA ARG A 35 46.80 6.46 4.15
C ARG A 35 47.23 5.21 4.91
N LYS A 36 46.39 4.68 5.80
CA LYS A 36 46.65 3.40 6.50
C LYS A 36 46.82 2.25 5.50
N CYS A 37 45.97 2.16 4.48
CA CYS A 37 46.05 1.14 3.44
C CYS A 37 47.34 1.27 2.62
N THR A 38 47.72 2.49 2.21
CA THR A 38 48.98 2.75 1.51
C THR A 38 50.18 2.32 2.36
N ASN A 39 50.21 2.69 3.65
CA ASN A 39 51.30 2.30 4.55
C ASN A 39 51.40 0.78 4.73
N LYS A 40 50.26 0.09 4.88
CA LYS A 40 50.22 -1.38 4.93
C LYS A 40 50.74 -2.01 3.65
N LYS A 41 50.39 -1.48 2.47
CA LYS A 41 50.90 -1.97 1.18
C LYS A 41 52.41 -1.80 1.05
N VAL A 42 52.94 -0.65 1.48
CA VAL A 42 54.40 -0.42 1.49
C VAL A 42 55.08 -1.42 2.42
N MET A 43 54.57 -1.61 3.64
CA MET A 43 55.11 -2.60 4.59
C MET A 43 55.09 -4.03 4.03
N LEU A 44 53.96 -4.46 3.45
CA LEU A 44 53.84 -5.78 2.82
C LEU A 44 54.84 -5.96 1.66
N HIS A 45 54.97 -4.94 0.81
CA HIS A 45 55.92 -4.96 -0.29
C HIS A 45 57.37 -5.03 0.21
N THR A 46 57.71 -4.26 1.24
CA THR A 46 59.05 -4.31 1.86
C THR A 46 59.34 -5.68 2.45
N ILE A 47 58.41 -6.25 3.22
CA ILE A 47 58.57 -7.59 3.81
C ILE A 47 58.70 -8.66 2.72
N SER A 48 57.84 -8.63 1.70
CA SER A 48 57.91 -9.56 0.56
C SER A 48 59.24 -9.48 -0.19
N ARG A 49 59.81 -8.27 -0.26
CA ARG A 49 61.10 -8.02 -0.91
C ARG A 49 62.26 -8.48 -0.02
N CYS A 50 62.21 -8.23 1.29
CA CYS A 50 63.16 -8.79 2.26
C CYS A 50 63.22 -10.32 2.17
N ILE A 51 62.09 -11.01 2.11
CA ILE A 51 62.02 -12.48 2.01
C ILE A 51 62.65 -12.97 0.69
N SER A 52 62.40 -12.26 -0.42
CA SER A 52 62.86 -12.64 -1.75
C SER A 52 64.35 -12.36 -1.97
N GLU A 53 64.88 -11.27 -1.41
CA GLU A 53 66.24 -10.78 -1.67
C GLU A 53 67.26 -11.18 -0.58
N SER A 54 66.82 -11.54 0.62
CA SER A 54 67.75 -11.90 1.71
C SER A 54 68.27 -13.34 1.54
N SER A 55 69.60 -13.49 1.52
CA SER A 55 70.28 -14.79 1.67
C SER A 55 70.44 -15.19 3.14
N GLU A 56 70.21 -14.26 4.07
CA GLU A 56 70.43 -14.42 5.51
C GLU A 56 69.27 -15.12 6.23
N LEU A 57 68.08 -15.17 5.62
CA LEU A 57 66.93 -15.88 6.18
C LEU A 57 66.95 -17.36 5.74
N SER A 58 66.73 -18.27 6.69
CA SER A 58 66.57 -19.70 6.39
C SER A 58 65.32 -19.96 5.53
N ASP A 59 65.38 -20.99 4.68
CA ASP A 59 64.25 -21.33 3.79
C ASP A 59 62.99 -21.74 4.55
N GLU A 60 63.13 -22.23 5.78
CA GLU A 60 62.01 -22.55 6.68
C GLU A 60 61.32 -21.27 7.18
N VAL A 61 62.08 -20.26 7.61
CA VAL A 61 61.54 -18.96 8.04
C VAL A 61 60.90 -18.23 6.85
N LYS A 62 61.51 -18.26 5.66
CA LYS A 62 60.90 -17.67 4.44
C LYS A 62 59.55 -18.29 4.11
N LYS A 63 59.42 -19.61 4.24
CA LYS A 63 58.14 -20.32 4.02
C LYS A 63 57.10 -19.95 5.08
N LYS A 64 57.48 -19.93 6.36
CA LYS A 64 56.58 -19.54 7.46
C LYS A 64 56.08 -18.10 7.30
N VAL A 65 56.97 -17.14 7.06
CA VAL A 65 56.57 -15.73 6.87
C VAL A 65 55.67 -15.57 5.64
N LYS A 66 55.95 -16.29 4.54
CA LYS A 66 55.07 -16.30 3.36
C LYS A 66 53.69 -16.88 3.66
N ASN A 67 53.61 -17.96 4.45
CA ASN A 67 52.34 -18.54 4.89
C ASN A 67 51.57 -17.57 5.82
N VAL A 68 52.25 -16.86 6.71
CA VAL A 68 51.66 -15.82 7.57
C VAL A 68 51.13 -14.65 6.75
N LEU A 69 51.85 -14.20 5.73
CA LEU A 69 51.39 -13.13 4.82
C LEU A 69 50.16 -13.56 4.01
N LEU A 70 50.20 -14.77 3.44
CA LEU A 70 49.08 -15.33 2.68
C LEU A 70 47.84 -15.54 3.55
N SER A 71 48.00 -16.06 4.77
CA SER A 71 46.89 -16.22 5.71
C SER A 71 46.33 -14.87 6.18
N ALA A 72 47.16 -13.85 6.38
CA ALA A 72 46.70 -12.49 6.70
C ALA A 72 45.92 -11.85 5.53
N GLU A 73 46.36 -12.03 4.29
CA GLU A 73 45.63 -11.56 3.09
C GLU A 73 44.30 -12.28 2.92
N VAL A 74 44.30 -13.61 3.04
CA VAL A 74 43.10 -14.45 2.99
C VAL A 74 42.10 -14.06 4.08
N ASN A 75 42.55 -13.90 5.33
CA ASN A 75 41.72 -13.43 6.44
C ASN A 75 41.20 -12.01 6.24
N SER A 76 41.93 -11.13 5.55
CA SER A 76 41.46 -9.78 5.23
C SER A 76 40.36 -9.77 4.16
N CYS A 77 40.43 -10.70 3.20
CA CYS A 77 39.43 -10.89 2.15
C CYS A 77 38.20 -11.68 2.63
N LEU A 78 38.36 -12.56 3.62
CA LEU A 78 37.33 -13.45 4.16
C LEU A 78 36.61 -12.92 5.40
N LYS A 79 36.79 -11.65 5.79
CA LYS A 79 36.03 -11.01 6.88
C LYS A 79 34.55 -10.81 6.53
N LEU A 80 33.81 -11.90 6.37
CA LEU A 80 32.37 -11.97 6.52
C LEU A 80 32.08 -12.17 8.01
N ASN A 81 31.76 -11.07 8.69
CA ASN A 81 31.07 -11.00 9.99
C ASN A 81 31.16 -12.25 10.91
N THR A 82 32.36 -12.56 11.42
CA THR A 82 32.57 -13.68 12.34
C THR A 82 32.30 -13.25 13.79
N LYS A 83 31.02 -13.25 14.20
CA LYS A 83 30.65 -13.39 15.62
C LYS A 83 30.79 -14.83 16.11
N HIS A 84 31.03 -15.78 15.22
CA HIS A 84 31.29 -17.18 15.52
C HIS A 84 32.59 -17.59 14.82
N SER A 85 33.63 -17.80 15.61
CA SER A 85 35.01 -18.06 15.17
C SER A 85 35.28 -19.53 14.84
N GLU A 86 34.28 -20.30 14.40
CA GLU A 86 34.43 -21.75 14.16
C GLU A 86 33.81 -22.23 12.83
N GLU A 87 33.33 -21.34 11.97
CA GLU A 87 32.73 -21.74 10.69
C GLU A 87 33.70 -21.57 9.53
N THR A 88 34.19 -22.72 9.07
CA THR A 88 35.12 -22.91 7.96
C THR A 88 34.42 -22.61 6.62
N LEU A 89 34.63 -21.43 6.03
CA LEU A 89 34.11 -21.16 4.69
C LEU A 89 34.93 -21.96 3.66
N LEU A 90 34.25 -22.84 2.91
CA LEU A 90 34.81 -23.74 1.87
C LEU A 90 35.66 -24.93 2.37
N GLY A 91 35.57 -25.33 3.64
CA GLY A 91 36.29 -26.52 4.13
C GLY A 91 37.82 -26.37 4.14
N LEU A 92 38.33 -25.15 3.98
CA LEU A 92 39.72 -24.82 4.25
C LEU A 92 39.87 -24.69 5.75
N SER A 93 40.30 -25.78 6.41
CA SER A 93 40.70 -25.80 7.82
C SER A 93 41.40 -24.50 8.17
N ASP A 94 41.09 -23.90 9.33
CA ASP A 94 41.78 -22.73 9.87
C ASP A 94 43.26 -22.87 9.53
N LEU A 95 43.75 -21.96 8.67
CA LEU A 95 45.16 -21.88 8.34
C LEU A 95 45.86 -21.76 9.69
N ARG A 96 46.46 -22.85 10.16
CA ARG A 96 47.26 -22.84 11.38
C ARG A 96 48.23 -21.71 11.18
N ILE A 97 48.08 -20.67 11.99
CA ILE A 97 48.98 -19.55 11.97
C ILE A 97 50.31 -20.17 12.40
N ASP A 98 51.21 -20.37 11.45
CA ASP A 98 52.59 -20.78 11.73
C ASP A 98 53.18 -19.64 12.56
N GLU A 99 53.10 -19.75 13.89
CA GLU A 99 53.67 -18.78 14.81
C GLU A 99 55.20 -18.84 14.69
N LEU A 100 55.81 -17.68 14.47
CA LEU A 100 57.26 -17.52 14.51
C LEU A 100 57.70 -17.73 15.96
N SER A 101 58.71 -18.56 16.16
CA SER A 101 59.38 -18.64 17.45
C SER A 101 60.16 -17.35 17.72
N TYR A 102 60.45 -17.07 19.00
CA TYR A 102 61.19 -15.87 19.41
C TYR A 102 62.51 -15.67 18.66
N GLN A 103 63.25 -16.76 18.38
CA GLN A 103 64.49 -16.70 17.60
C GLN A 103 64.24 -16.34 16.13
N GLU A 104 63.20 -16.91 15.51
CA GLU A 104 62.83 -16.59 14.13
C GLU A 104 62.31 -15.15 13.99
N GLU A 105 61.63 -14.62 15.02
CA GLU A 105 61.21 -13.22 15.10
C GLU A 105 62.40 -12.26 15.24
N GLU A 106 63.39 -12.63 16.06
CA GLU A 106 64.62 -11.85 16.23
C GLU A 106 65.46 -11.82 14.94
N GLU A 107 65.59 -12.97 14.26
CA GLU A 107 66.24 -13.07 12.94
C GLU A 107 65.54 -12.19 11.89
N LEU A 108 64.20 -12.25 11.82
CA LEU A 108 63.42 -11.45 10.88
C LEU A 108 63.56 -9.95 11.17
N ASN A 109 63.52 -9.55 12.45
CA ASN A 109 63.67 -8.16 12.87
C ASN A 109 65.06 -7.61 12.55
N GLN A 110 66.12 -8.40 12.72
CA GLN A 110 67.48 -8.00 12.38
C GLN A 110 67.65 -7.81 10.87
N VAL A 111 67.16 -8.75 10.05
CA VAL A 111 67.21 -8.65 8.59
C VAL A 111 66.38 -7.46 8.10
N PHE A 112 65.19 -7.26 8.66
CA PHE A 112 64.35 -6.09 8.34
C PHE A 112 65.03 -4.78 8.73
N HIS A 113 65.67 -4.72 9.90
CA HIS A 113 66.40 -3.54 10.35
C HIS A 113 67.60 -3.23 9.44
N ASN A 114 68.38 -4.24 9.05
CA ASN A 114 69.50 -4.10 8.13
C ASN A 114 69.05 -3.66 6.73
N TYR A 115 67.95 -4.23 6.25
CA TYR A 115 67.37 -3.87 4.96
C TYR A 115 66.76 -2.46 4.96
N SER A 116 66.05 -2.08 6.02
CA SER A 116 65.51 -0.73 6.22
C SER A 116 66.62 0.31 6.31
N LYS A 117 67.71 -0.02 7.01
CA LYS A 117 68.91 0.83 7.09
C LYS A 117 69.61 0.94 5.74
N SER A 118 69.77 -0.16 5.00
CA SER A 118 70.32 -0.15 3.64
C SER A 118 69.49 0.69 2.65
N ILE A 119 68.16 0.60 2.73
CA ILE A 119 67.25 1.46 1.94
C ILE A 119 67.37 2.91 2.38
N ALA A 120 67.37 3.20 3.68
CA ALA A 120 67.50 4.55 4.20
C ALA A 120 68.85 5.17 3.80
N ASP A 121 69.93 4.40 3.89
CA ASP A 121 71.27 4.80 3.48
C ASP A 121 71.33 4.99 1.96
N SER A 122 70.76 4.09 1.15
CA SER A 122 70.63 4.26 -0.30
C SER A 122 69.82 5.51 -0.67
N PHE A 123 68.72 5.77 0.03
CA PHE A 123 67.89 6.95 -0.18
C PHE A 123 68.66 8.22 0.18
N MET A 124 69.31 8.26 1.35
CA MET A 124 70.14 9.37 1.80
C MET A 124 71.39 9.57 0.94
N HIS A 125 71.91 8.53 0.29
CA HIS A 125 73.06 8.62 -0.61
C HIS A 125 72.68 9.04 -2.03
N ASN A 126 71.44 8.79 -2.46
CA ASN A 126 70.91 9.18 -3.76
C ASN A 126 70.22 10.56 -3.77
N VAL A 127 69.72 11.04 -2.63
CA VAL A 127 69.12 12.38 -2.48
C VAL A 127 70.10 13.53 -2.84
N PRO A 128 71.38 13.49 -2.43
CA PRO A 128 72.36 14.51 -2.84
C PRO A 128 72.67 14.47 -4.34
N LYS A 129 72.70 13.27 -4.96
CA LYS A 129 72.93 13.12 -6.40
C LYS A 129 71.78 13.64 -7.24
N LEU A 130 70.54 13.53 -6.76
CA LEU A 130 69.36 14.13 -7.40
C LEU A 130 69.31 15.66 -7.27
N MET A 131 69.97 16.23 -6.26
CA MET A 131 70.01 17.67 -5.96
C MET A 131 71.23 18.39 -6.57
N GLN A 132 72.24 17.66 -7.06
CA GLN A 132 73.52 18.19 -7.55
C GLN A 132 73.73 18.14 -9.07
N GLU A 133 72.71 17.84 -9.87
CA GLU A 133 72.77 18.14 -11.31
C GLU A 133 72.09 19.47 -11.64
N PRO A 134 72.81 20.61 -11.61
CA PRO A 134 72.38 21.80 -12.29
C PRO A 134 72.66 21.61 -13.80
N ASN A 135 71.59 21.63 -14.60
CA ASN A 135 71.64 21.77 -16.06
C ASN A 135 72.15 20.57 -16.88
N SER A 136 71.65 19.36 -16.64
CA SER A 136 71.49 18.42 -17.74
C SER A 136 70.11 18.63 -18.38
N THR A 137 70.09 19.31 -19.52
CA THR A 137 68.94 19.44 -20.42
C THR A 137 68.58 18.09 -21.09
N ASP A 138 68.79 16.98 -20.39
CA ASP A 138 68.46 15.60 -20.80
C ASP A 138 67.37 14.99 -19.88
N LEU A 139 66.78 15.80 -18.98
CA LEU A 139 65.78 15.40 -17.96
C LEU A 139 64.39 14.98 -18.48
N PHE A 140 64.23 14.75 -19.78
CA PHE A 140 63.11 13.97 -20.32
C PHE A 140 63.54 13.12 -21.51
N ARG A 141 64.61 12.34 -21.36
CA ARG A 141 64.59 11.02 -22.02
C ARG A 141 63.59 10.16 -21.26
N LEU A 142 62.30 10.46 -21.50
CA LEU A 142 61.19 9.60 -21.18
C LEU A 142 61.62 8.17 -21.49
N ASN A 143 61.77 7.36 -20.44
CA ASN A 143 62.04 5.95 -20.63
C ASN A 143 60.95 5.44 -21.59
N MET A 144 61.27 4.54 -22.52
CA MET A 144 60.31 4.15 -23.57
C MET A 144 58.96 3.72 -22.96
N GLN A 145 59.01 3.14 -21.76
CA GLN A 145 57.89 2.77 -20.91
C GLN A 145 57.03 3.97 -20.45
N ASP A 146 57.65 5.09 -20.04
CA ASP A 146 56.94 6.29 -19.61
C ASP A 146 56.25 7.00 -20.80
N LYS A 147 56.85 6.92 -22.01
CA LYS A 147 56.22 7.41 -23.24
C LYS A 147 54.99 6.58 -23.61
N VAL A 148 55.10 5.25 -23.49
CA VAL A 148 53.95 4.33 -23.66
C VAL A 148 52.85 4.64 -22.63
N LEU A 149 53.23 5.00 -21.40
CA LEU A 149 52.29 5.36 -20.33
C LEU A 149 51.54 6.66 -20.62
N LEU A 150 52.22 7.68 -21.18
CA LEU A 150 51.59 8.91 -21.63
C LEU A 150 50.66 8.70 -22.82
N GLU A 151 51.09 7.91 -23.81
CA GLU A 151 50.24 7.55 -24.95
C GLU A 151 49.01 6.73 -24.51
N ALA A 152 49.17 5.84 -23.52
CA ALA A 152 48.07 5.10 -22.93
C ALA A 152 47.12 6.00 -22.12
N ARG A 153 47.65 6.98 -21.39
CA ARG A 153 46.85 7.99 -20.67
C ARG A 153 45.99 8.80 -21.64
N ASP A 154 46.58 9.26 -22.74
CA ASP A 154 45.86 10.10 -23.71
C ASP A 154 44.76 9.28 -24.41
N LYS A 155 45.06 8.03 -24.81
CA LYS A 155 44.03 7.09 -25.31
C LYS A 155 42.94 6.81 -24.29
N LEU A 156 43.29 6.65 -23.01
CA LEU A 156 42.31 6.45 -21.94
C LEU A 156 41.38 7.66 -21.84
N LYS A 157 41.94 8.87 -21.92
CA LYS A 157 41.17 10.11 -21.84
C LYS A 157 40.18 10.23 -23.00
N ASP A 158 40.61 9.93 -24.22
CA ASP A 158 39.74 9.93 -25.40
C ASP A 158 38.59 8.91 -25.25
N ILE A 159 38.90 7.70 -24.77
CA ILE A 159 37.88 6.67 -24.49
C ILE A 159 36.91 7.14 -23.41
N GLN A 160 37.42 7.83 -22.38
CA GLN A 160 36.62 8.32 -21.25
C GLN A 160 35.72 9.48 -21.66
N GLU A 161 36.17 10.38 -22.53
CA GLU A 161 35.36 11.44 -23.13
C GLU A 161 34.25 10.84 -24.01
N THR A 162 34.60 9.88 -24.87
CA THR A 162 33.62 9.15 -25.69
C THR A 162 32.58 8.41 -24.83
N TYR A 163 33.01 7.81 -23.72
CA TYR A 163 32.12 7.14 -22.77
C TYR A 163 31.16 8.13 -22.11
N MET A 164 31.64 9.31 -21.71
CA MET A 164 30.81 10.37 -21.12
C MET A 164 29.76 10.90 -22.11
N GLU A 165 30.13 11.10 -23.38
CA GLU A 165 29.18 11.48 -24.42
C GLU A 165 28.10 10.40 -24.63
N ASN A 166 28.50 9.13 -24.71
CA ASN A 166 27.56 8.02 -24.84
C ASN A 166 26.62 7.90 -23.63
N LEU A 167 27.12 8.17 -22.42
CA LEU A 167 26.30 8.20 -21.19
C LEU A 167 25.24 9.29 -21.25
N LYS A 168 25.61 10.47 -21.77
CA LYS A 168 24.68 11.58 -21.96
C LYS A 168 23.59 11.23 -22.98
N ILE A 169 23.98 10.64 -24.11
CA ILE A 169 23.03 10.16 -25.13
C ILE A 169 22.08 9.11 -24.55
N MET A 170 22.59 8.14 -23.78
CA MET A 170 21.75 7.15 -23.09
C MET A 170 20.76 7.80 -22.13
N TYR A 171 21.20 8.81 -21.38
CA TYR A 171 20.33 9.51 -20.43
C TYR A 171 19.20 10.24 -21.16
N ASP A 172 19.52 10.96 -22.24
CA ASP A 172 18.53 11.68 -23.04
C ASP A 172 17.51 10.70 -23.66
N LEU A 173 17.97 9.58 -24.21
CA LEU A 173 17.11 8.50 -24.73
C LEU A 173 16.22 7.89 -23.65
N LEU A 174 16.75 7.68 -22.44
CA LEU A 174 15.98 7.16 -21.32
C LEU A 174 14.88 8.15 -20.92
N GLN A 175 15.18 9.45 -20.94
CA GLN A 175 14.23 10.51 -20.63
C GLN A 175 13.12 10.59 -21.69
N GLU A 176 13.45 10.50 -22.97
CA GLU A 176 12.46 10.43 -24.07
C GLU A 176 11.57 9.18 -23.94
N LEU A 177 12.15 8.03 -23.62
CA LEU A 177 11.40 6.79 -23.42
C LEU A 177 10.44 6.89 -22.23
N LEU A 178 10.88 7.51 -21.13
CA LEU A 178 10.01 7.81 -19.99
C LEU A 178 8.88 8.76 -20.40
N GLN A 179 9.17 9.82 -21.15
CA GLN A 179 8.14 10.74 -21.63
C GLN A 179 7.11 10.03 -22.51
N LEU A 180 7.53 9.21 -23.47
CA LEU A 180 6.64 8.40 -24.30
C LEU A 180 5.76 7.47 -23.45
N ARG A 181 6.37 6.72 -22.52
CA ARG A 181 5.64 5.79 -21.65
C ARG A 181 4.60 6.51 -20.77
N PHE A 182 4.94 7.69 -20.26
CA PHE A 182 4.06 8.47 -19.39
C PHE A 182 3.04 9.33 -20.13
N HIS A 183 3.27 9.64 -21.40
CA HIS A 183 2.32 10.37 -22.23
C HIS A 183 1.09 9.50 -22.50
N ASP A 184 1.29 8.27 -22.98
CA ASP A 184 0.20 7.33 -23.28
C ASP A 184 -0.63 6.97 -22.05
N THR A 185 -0.01 6.90 -20.87
CA THR A 185 -0.72 6.59 -19.63
C THR A 185 -1.58 7.75 -19.13
N LYS A 186 -1.18 9.00 -19.35
CA LYS A 186 -2.01 10.16 -18.98
C LYS A 186 -3.30 10.20 -19.79
N ASP A 187 -3.20 9.98 -21.09
CA ASP A 187 -4.36 9.98 -21.99
C ASP A 187 -5.29 8.79 -21.72
N LEU A 188 -4.71 7.60 -21.45
CA LEU A 188 -5.48 6.42 -21.04
C LEU A 188 -6.25 6.68 -19.73
N VAL A 189 -5.60 7.26 -18.72
CA VAL A 189 -6.23 7.59 -17.43
C VAL A 189 -7.33 8.64 -17.61
N GLY A 190 -7.10 9.67 -18.42
CA GLY A 190 -8.11 10.68 -18.74
C GLY A 190 -9.33 10.08 -19.44
N SER A 191 -9.11 9.21 -20.43
CA SER A 191 -10.17 8.48 -21.13
C SER A 191 -10.96 7.57 -20.17
N LYS A 192 -10.26 6.83 -19.29
CA LYS A 192 -10.88 5.97 -18.28
C LYS A 192 -11.71 6.75 -17.27
N LEU A 193 -11.22 7.93 -16.84
CA LEU A 193 -11.96 8.83 -15.95
C LEU A 193 -13.28 9.30 -16.60
N ASN A 194 -13.23 9.65 -17.89
CA ASN A 194 -14.42 10.03 -18.65
C ASN A 194 -15.40 8.87 -18.81
N GLU A 195 -14.91 7.64 -19.05
CA GLU A 195 -15.73 6.43 -19.07
C GLU A 195 -16.48 6.25 -17.74
N TYR A 196 -15.79 6.33 -16.61
CA TYR A 196 -16.41 6.23 -15.28
C TYR A 196 -17.42 7.34 -14.99
N SER A 197 -17.11 8.59 -15.36
CA SER A 197 -18.03 9.72 -15.22
C SER A 197 -19.33 9.48 -16.00
N THR A 198 -19.21 8.97 -17.24
CA THR A 198 -20.36 8.66 -18.09
C THR A 198 -21.18 7.51 -17.51
N LYS A 199 -20.51 6.48 -17.00
CA LYS A 199 -21.15 5.33 -16.34
C LYS A 199 -21.90 5.73 -15.07
N SER A 200 -21.34 6.66 -14.28
CA SER A 200 -22.03 7.22 -13.11
C SER A 200 -23.32 7.94 -13.51
N LYS A 201 -23.27 8.81 -14.53
CA LYS A 201 -24.46 9.51 -15.04
C LYS A 201 -25.52 8.53 -15.56
N MET A 202 -25.10 7.43 -16.18
CA MET A 202 -26.00 6.38 -16.64
C MET A 202 -26.73 5.71 -15.47
N TYR A 203 -26.01 5.38 -14.39
CA TYR A 203 -26.62 4.81 -13.18
C TYR A 203 -27.58 5.77 -12.49
N ASP A 204 -27.25 7.07 -12.43
CA ASP A 204 -28.16 8.08 -11.89
C ASP A 204 -29.46 8.17 -12.69
N LEU A 205 -29.37 8.15 -14.02
CA LEU A 205 -30.54 8.12 -14.90
C LEU A 205 -31.35 6.84 -14.71
N GLN A 206 -30.68 5.69 -14.61
CA GLN A 206 -31.36 4.41 -14.38
C GLN A 206 -32.10 4.41 -13.03
N SER A 207 -31.49 4.96 -11.98
CA SER A 207 -32.14 5.13 -10.67
C SER A 207 -33.38 6.02 -10.76
N LYS A 208 -33.29 7.15 -11.47
CA LYS A 208 -34.44 8.04 -11.72
C LYS A 208 -35.58 7.33 -12.47
N ILE A 209 -35.25 6.58 -13.52
CA ILE A 209 -36.25 5.80 -14.29
C ILE A 209 -36.95 4.78 -13.39
N ILE A 210 -36.21 4.05 -12.55
CA ILE A 210 -36.79 3.08 -11.61
C ILE A 210 -37.73 3.78 -10.62
N LYS A 211 -37.33 4.94 -10.09
CA LYS A 211 -38.16 5.73 -9.19
C LYS A 211 -39.47 6.19 -9.83
N GLU A 212 -39.39 6.73 -11.05
CA GLU A 212 -40.59 7.17 -11.79
C GLU A 212 -41.50 5.99 -12.13
N LYS A 213 -40.92 4.84 -12.55
CA LYS A 213 -41.69 3.63 -12.79
C LYS A 213 -42.46 3.19 -11.54
N ALA A 214 -41.80 3.16 -10.38
CA ALA A 214 -42.46 2.83 -9.13
C ALA A 214 -43.59 3.81 -8.77
N MET A 215 -43.42 5.12 -9.04
CA MET A 215 -44.49 6.09 -8.84
C MET A 215 -45.68 5.87 -9.77
N VAL A 216 -45.44 5.52 -11.03
CA VAL A 216 -46.49 5.16 -11.99
C VAL A 216 -47.23 3.90 -11.51
N ASP A 217 -46.50 2.87 -11.08
CA ASP A 217 -47.09 1.62 -10.58
C ASP A 217 -47.98 1.88 -9.35
N ILE A 218 -47.51 2.67 -8.38
CA ILE A 218 -48.30 3.10 -7.20
C ILE A 218 -49.54 3.90 -7.63
N SER A 219 -49.40 4.80 -8.60
CA SER A 219 -50.51 5.63 -9.08
C SER A 219 -51.58 4.79 -9.81
N ASN A 220 -51.16 3.79 -10.57
CA ASN A 220 -52.04 2.84 -11.22
C ASN A 220 -52.75 1.97 -10.18
N GLU A 221 -52.02 1.43 -9.21
CA GLU A 221 -52.60 0.64 -8.11
C GLU A 221 -53.64 1.44 -7.32
N LYS A 222 -53.35 2.72 -7.03
CA LYS A 222 -54.30 3.65 -6.41
C LYS A 222 -55.56 3.84 -7.27
N SER A 223 -55.41 3.94 -8.58
CA SER A 223 -56.55 4.12 -9.51
C SER A 223 -57.44 2.87 -9.55
N PHE A 224 -56.85 1.66 -9.61
CA PHE A 224 -57.61 0.41 -9.53
C PHE A 224 -58.31 0.26 -8.16
N SER A 225 -57.61 0.60 -7.08
CA SER A 225 -58.17 0.57 -5.73
C SER A 225 -59.35 1.53 -5.59
N PHE A 226 -59.25 2.74 -6.15
CA PHE A 226 -60.34 3.72 -6.13
C PHE A 226 -61.58 3.20 -6.86
N VAL A 227 -61.42 2.61 -8.05
CA VAL A 227 -62.53 2.00 -8.81
C VAL A 227 -63.17 0.85 -8.01
N ALA A 228 -62.36 0.05 -7.31
CA ALA A 228 -62.88 -1.01 -6.44
C ALA A 228 -63.70 -0.45 -5.27
N TYR A 229 -63.24 0.62 -4.63
CA TYR A 229 -63.98 1.30 -3.56
C TYR A 229 -65.28 1.94 -4.07
N GLU A 230 -65.29 2.56 -5.25
CA GLU A 230 -66.53 3.08 -5.85
C GLU A 230 -67.55 1.99 -6.15
N LYS A 231 -67.09 0.81 -6.57
CA LYS A 231 -67.97 -0.35 -6.78
C LYS A 231 -68.54 -0.86 -5.46
N LEU A 232 -67.69 -1.04 -4.46
CA LEU A 232 -68.12 -1.48 -3.12
C LEU A 232 -69.10 -0.48 -2.48
N LEU A 233 -68.88 0.82 -2.67
CA LEU A 233 -69.78 1.86 -2.16
C LEU A 233 -71.16 1.79 -2.84
N ARG A 234 -71.21 1.52 -4.15
CA ARG A 234 -72.48 1.27 -4.85
C ARG A 234 -73.17 0.01 -4.32
N ASP A 235 -72.44 -1.08 -4.16
CA ASP A 235 -73.00 -2.33 -3.63
C ASP A 235 -73.57 -2.14 -2.22
N ILE A 236 -72.90 -1.38 -1.34
CA ILE A 236 -73.40 -1.04 0.00
C ILE A 236 -74.68 -0.19 -0.07
N ILE A 237 -74.74 0.80 -0.95
CA ILE A 237 -75.93 1.65 -1.11
C ILE A 237 -77.12 0.80 -1.57
N ASP A 238 -76.90 -0.13 -2.51
CA ASP A 238 -77.96 -0.98 -3.01
C ASP A 238 -78.43 -1.98 -1.95
N GLN A 239 -77.51 -2.55 -1.17
CA GLN A 239 -77.85 -3.37 0.01
C GLN A 239 -78.62 -2.58 1.07
N GLN A 240 -78.26 -1.31 1.32
CA GLN A 240 -78.99 -0.45 2.25
C GLN A 240 -80.41 -0.18 1.77
N LYS A 241 -80.61 0.05 0.47
CA LYS A 241 -81.95 0.22 -0.12
C LYS A 241 -82.78 -1.05 0.00
N GLU A 242 -82.20 -2.21 -0.29
CA GLU A 242 -82.88 -3.50 -0.15
C GLU A 242 -83.26 -3.74 1.32
N CYS A 243 -82.36 -3.46 2.25
CA CYS A 243 -82.64 -3.59 3.68
C CYS A 243 -83.76 -2.63 4.12
N GLN A 244 -83.76 -1.39 3.63
CA GLN A 244 -84.83 -0.43 3.92
C GLN A 244 -86.18 -0.93 3.38
N GLN A 245 -86.23 -1.46 2.16
CA GLN A 245 -87.45 -2.05 1.61
C GLN A 245 -87.94 -3.24 2.45
N GLN A 246 -87.05 -4.13 2.89
CA GLN A 246 -87.41 -5.23 3.77
C GLN A 246 -87.95 -4.74 5.13
N VAL A 247 -87.39 -3.65 5.66
CA VAL A 247 -87.92 -3.03 6.89
C VAL A 247 -89.33 -2.49 6.66
N ASP A 248 -89.56 -1.80 5.56
CA ASP A 248 -90.88 -1.24 5.22
C ASP A 248 -91.91 -2.37 5.01
N ASP A 249 -91.54 -3.44 4.30
CA ASP A 249 -92.39 -4.64 4.11
C ASP A 249 -92.76 -5.31 5.45
N LEU A 250 -91.81 -5.38 6.39
CA LEU A 250 -92.04 -5.93 7.73
C LEU A 250 -92.94 -5.03 8.58
N ILE A 251 -92.83 -3.70 8.43
CA ILE A 251 -93.72 -2.74 9.08
C ILE A 251 -95.15 -2.93 8.56
N ASP A 252 -95.32 -3.00 7.23
CA ASP A 252 -96.60 -3.25 6.59
C ASP A 252 -97.23 -4.58 7.04
N LEU A 253 -96.42 -5.65 7.11
CA LEU A 253 -96.87 -6.95 7.58
C LEU A 253 -97.32 -6.89 9.04
N LYS A 254 -96.58 -6.17 9.89
CA LYS A 254 -96.94 -5.96 11.30
C LYS A 254 -98.25 -5.19 11.44
N GLU A 255 -98.50 -4.19 10.60
CA GLU A 255 -99.77 -3.45 10.59
C GLU A 255 -100.94 -4.33 10.13
N LYS A 256 -100.77 -5.09 9.04
CA LYS A 256 -101.77 -6.06 8.58
C LYS A 256 -102.09 -7.10 9.65
N TYR A 257 -101.08 -7.62 10.36
CA TYR A 257 -101.27 -8.56 11.46
C TYR A 257 -102.07 -7.94 12.61
N LYS A 258 -101.74 -6.71 13.03
CA LYS A 258 -102.51 -5.98 14.03
C LYS A 258 -103.97 -5.79 13.61
N PHE A 259 -104.22 -5.46 12.35
CA PHE A 259 -105.57 -5.28 11.82
C PHE A 259 -106.38 -6.58 11.88
N ILE A 260 -105.79 -7.71 11.46
CA ILE A 260 -106.43 -9.03 11.54
C ILE A 260 -106.73 -9.40 12.99
N ALA A 261 -105.77 -9.23 13.89
CA ALA A 261 -105.96 -9.53 15.32
C ALA A 261 -107.08 -8.69 15.96
N CYS A 262 -107.21 -7.41 15.57
CA CYS A 262 -108.32 -6.56 16.01
C CYS A 262 -109.66 -7.05 15.45
N LYS A 263 -109.69 -7.45 14.18
CA LYS A 263 -110.91 -7.98 13.55
C LYS A 263 -111.37 -9.30 14.19
N GLU A 264 -110.44 -10.22 14.45
CA GLU A 264 -110.73 -11.48 15.15
C GLU A 264 -111.26 -11.22 16.57
N TYR A 265 -110.67 -10.26 17.28
CA TYR A 265 -111.17 -9.83 18.59
C TYR A 265 -112.60 -9.27 18.51
N ASP A 266 -112.89 -8.42 17.53
CA ASP A 266 -114.23 -7.83 17.31
C ASP A 266 -115.27 -8.90 16.97
N GLU A 267 -114.91 -9.89 16.14
CA GLU A 267 -115.79 -11.02 15.79
C GLU A 267 -116.12 -11.89 17.02
N ILE A 268 -115.13 -12.15 17.88
CA ILE A 268 -115.33 -12.86 19.16
C ILE A 268 -116.22 -12.04 20.10
N LEU A 269 -115.99 -10.72 20.20
CA LEU A 269 -116.78 -9.83 21.04
C LEU A 269 -118.24 -9.75 20.59
N GLN A 270 -118.50 -9.64 19.28
CA GLN A 270 -119.85 -9.66 18.74
C GLN A 270 -120.56 -10.98 19.03
N SER A 271 -119.87 -12.10 18.84
CA SER A 271 -120.40 -13.43 19.17
C SER A 271 -120.77 -13.51 20.65
N TYR A 272 -119.90 -13.05 21.54
CA TYR A 272 -120.16 -12.98 22.98
C TYR A 272 -121.40 -12.13 23.32
N LEU A 273 -121.54 -10.93 22.72
CA LEU A 273 -122.70 -10.07 22.92
C LEU A 273 -124.01 -10.74 22.45
N GLN A 274 -123.98 -11.43 21.32
CA GLN A 274 -125.12 -12.20 20.83
C GLN A 274 -125.51 -13.32 21.80
N TYR A 275 -124.54 -14.09 22.29
CA TYR A 275 -124.79 -15.13 23.29
C TYR A 275 -125.33 -14.57 24.61
N LYS A 276 -124.80 -13.44 25.08
CA LYS A 276 -125.30 -12.76 26.29
C LYS A 276 -126.75 -12.30 26.11
N ALA A 277 -127.08 -11.67 24.98
CA ALA A 277 -128.45 -11.26 24.67
C ALA A 277 -129.41 -12.45 24.57
N ALA A 278 -128.97 -13.56 23.96
CA ALA A 278 -129.75 -14.81 23.91
C ALA A 278 -129.99 -15.41 25.31
N LEU A 279 -128.97 -15.39 26.17
CA LEU A 279 -129.08 -15.81 27.57
C LEU A 279 -130.05 -14.93 28.36
N GLU A 280 -129.99 -13.61 28.20
CA GLU A 280 -130.91 -12.67 28.85
C GLU A 280 -132.34 -12.86 28.38
N ARG A 281 -132.58 -13.04 27.07
CA ARG A 281 -133.91 -13.40 26.54
C ARG A 281 -134.41 -14.71 27.12
N LYS A 282 -133.55 -15.73 27.21
CA LYS A 282 -133.91 -17.02 27.80
C LYS A 282 -134.20 -16.91 29.30
N LYS A 283 -133.44 -16.11 30.05
CA LYS A 283 -133.74 -15.79 31.46
C LYS A 283 -135.08 -15.06 31.60
N GLY A 284 -135.36 -14.08 30.73
CA GLY A 284 -136.64 -13.38 30.70
C GLY A 284 -137.82 -14.33 30.44
N LEU A 285 -137.68 -15.23 29.45
CA LEU A 285 -138.67 -16.29 29.19
C LEU A 285 -138.84 -17.24 30.37
N TYR A 286 -137.74 -17.66 31.01
CA TYR A 286 -137.78 -18.54 32.17
C TYR A 286 -138.48 -17.87 33.37
N ASN A 287 -138.16 -16.60 33.65
CA ASN A 287 -138.83 -15.83 34.69
C ASN A 287 -140.32 -15.61 34.39
N HIS A 288 -140.70 -15.43 33.12
CA HIS A 288 -142.10 -15.38 32.71
C HIS A 288 -142.83 -16.72 32.87
N LEU A 289 -142.13 -17.83 32.69
CA LEU A 289 -142.68 -19.18 32.92
C LEU A 289 -142.77 -19.54 34.41
N GLN A 290 -141.87 -19.00 35.25
CA GLN A 290 -141.92 -19.20 36.72
C GLN A 290 -142.97 -18.32 37.43
N ASN A 291 -143.38 -17.19 36.84
CA ASN A 291 -144.40 -16.30 37.39
C ASN A 291 -145.82 -16.62 36.89
N LYS A 292 -146.08 -17.89 36.52
CA LYS A 292 -147.36 -18.44 36.10
C LYS A 292 -147.70 -19.65 36.96
#